data_AF-A0A949P9V4-F1
#
_entry.id   AF-A0A949P9V4-F1
#
_cell.length_a   1.000
_cell.length_b   1.000
_cell.length_c   1.000
_cell.angle_alpha   90.00
_cell.angle_beta   90.00
_cell.angle_gamma   90.00
#
_symmetry.space_group_name_H-M   'P 1'
#
loop_
_entity.id
_entity.type
_entity.pdbx_description
1 polymer ?
#
loop_
_entity_poly.entity_id
_entity_poly.type
_entity_poly.pdbx_seq_one_letter_code
_entity_poly.pdbx_strand_id
1 'polypeptide(L)'
;MLFSQTSTSRAPAGSAAIWVAVGALVVAACGGDGGPSAERFCGEVDANKEALTNPQLNYSDDIDPLLDLYSDIGNLAPLAIEQEWNQLLLAYETASTVLPGDDESEQTALAAIYASEASAAAVNQWLGENCAVDIGPVFTIVPHND
;
A
#
# COMPACT_ATOMS: atom_id res chain seq x y z
N MET A 1 -71.63 -24.66 11.22
CA MET A 1 -72.07 -24.76 9.81
C MET A 1 -70.95 -25.42 9.04
N LEU A 2 -71.18 -26.67 8.64
CA LEU A 2 -70.26 -27.47 7.83
C LEU A 2 -70.29 -26.97 6.40
N PHE A 3 -69.14 -26.77 5.78
CA PHE A 3 -68.99 -26.99 4.35
C PHE A 3 -67.64 -27.68 4.10
N SER A 4 -67.72 -29.01 4.03
CA SER A 4 -66.76 -29.87 3.35
C SER A 4 -66.63 -29.45 1.89
N GLN A 5 -65.39 -29.30 1.39
CA GLN A 5 -65.06 -29.71 0.03
C GLN A 5 -63.70 -30.38 0.03
N THR A 6 -63.73 -31.70 0.15
CA THR A 6 -62.68 -32.63 -0.24
C THR A 6 -62.63 -32.69 -1.76
N SER A 7 -61.48 -32.37 -2.36
CA SER A 7 -61.14 -32.90 -3.68
C SER A 7 -59.68 -33.35 -3.66
N THR A 8 -59.53 -34.67 -3.48
CA THR A 8 -58.27 -35.40 -3.61
C THR A 8 -58.06 -35.72 -5.08
N SER A 9 -56.99 -35.21 -5.67
CA SER A 9 -56.45 -35.70 -6.95
C SER A 9 -55.07 -36.29 -6.70
N ARG A 10 -54.92 -37.57 -7.00
CA ARG A 10 -53.71 -38.40 -6.80
C ARG A 10 -52.70 -38.15 -7.93
N ALA A 11 -51.41 -38.08 -7.59
CA ALA A 11 -50.24 -37.87 -8.46
C ALA A 11 -50.03 -38.99 -9.51
N PRO A 12 -49.13 -38.80 -10.51
CA PRO A 12 -47.74 -39.23 -10.27
C PRO A 12 -46.64 -38.37 -10.92
N ALA A 13 -45.46 -38.45 -10.29
CA ALA A 13 -44.10 -38.44 -10.86
C ALA A 13 -43.80 -37.61 -12.11
N GLY A 14 -42.89 -36.64 -11.99
CA GLY A 14 -42.19 -36.11 -13.15
C GLY A 14 -41.39 -34.83 -12.92
N SER A 15 -40.11 -35.02 -12.63
CA SER A 15 -39.02 -34.25 -13.25
C SER A 15 -38.74 -32.79 -12.82
N ALA A 16 -37.54 -32.69 -12.23
CA ALA A 16 -36.52 -31.66 -12.47
C ALA A 16 -36.74 -30.27 -11.86
N ALA A 17 -36.11 -30.09 -10.68
CA ALA A 17 -35.61 -28.81 -10.22
C ALA A 17 -34.67 -28.20 -11.28
N ILE A 18 -35.08 -27.11 -11.91
CA ILE A 18 -34.21 -26.30 -12.75
C ILE A 18 -33.49 -25.32 -11.83
N TRP A 19 -32.25 -25.66 -11.49
CA TRP A 19 -31.32 -24.79 -10.79
C TRP A 19 -30.96 -23.59 -11.67
N VAL A 20 -31.18 -22.40 -11.13
CA VAL A 20 -30.68 -21.14 -11.67
C VAL A 20 -29.18 -21.08 -11.38
N ALA A 21 -28.35 -21.11 -12.43
CA ALA A 21 -26.93 -20.77 -12.34
C ALA A 21 -26.62 -19.76 -13.45
N VAL A 22 -26.96 -18.50 -13.20
CA VAL A 22 -26.41 -17.38 -13.96
C VAL A 22 -24.99 -17.17 -13.44
N GLY A 23 -24.02 -17.78 -14.12
CA GLY A 23 -22.60 -17.55 -13.85
C GLY A 23 -22.26 -16.11 -14.20
N ALA A 24 -22.05 -15.29 -13.17
CA ALA A 24 -21.40 -14.00 -13.33
C ALA A 24 -19.94 -14.25 -13.75
N LEU A 25 -19.67 -14.16 -15.05
CA LEU A 25 -18.33 -13.94 -15.57
C LEU A 25 -17.86 -12.57 -15.07
N VAL A 26 -17.26 -12.54 -13.89
CA VAL A 26 -16.41 -11.42 -13.48
C VAL A 26 -15.15 -11.57 -14.30
N VAL A 27 -15.11 -10.91 -15.46
CA VAL A 27 -13.88 -10.70 -16.21
C VAL A 27 -13.03 -9.80 -15.33
N ALA A 28 -12.17 -10.39 -14.50
CA ALA A 28 -11.08 -9.68 -13.87
C ALA A 28 -10.25 -9.09 -15.02
N ALA A 29 -10.39 -7.78 -15.22
CA ALA A 29 -9.58 -7.03 -16.15
C ALA A 29 -8.14 -7.05 -15.63
N CYS A 30 -7.33 -8.01 -16.10
CA CYS A 30 -5.88 -7.88 -16.11
C CYS A 30 -5.52 -6.73 -17.06
N GLY A 31 -5.66 -5.48 -16.62
CA GLY A 31 -4.85 -4.39 -17.14
C GLY A 31 -3.44 -4.62 -16.61
N GLY A 32 -2.39 -4.74 -17.41
CA GLY A 32 -2.07 -3.94 -18.59
C GLY A 32 -0.73 -3.28 -18.27
N ASP A 33 0.26 -3.48 -19.15
CA ASP A 33 1.68 -3.12 -19.04
C ASP A 33 2.08 -1.96 -18.10
N GLY A 34 2.92 -2.30 -17.11
CA GLY A 34 4.12 -1.53 -16.73
C GLY A 34 4.00 -0.13 -16.11
N GLY A 35 2.85 0.31 -15.57
CA GLY A 35 2.70 1.63 -14.94
C GLY A 35 2.47 1.62 -13.43
N PRO A 36 2.42 2.81 -12.79
CA PRO A 36 2.03 2.96 -11.39
C PRO A 36 0.69 2.27 -11.09
N SER A 37 0.63 1.48 -10.02
CA SER A 37 -0.57 0.76 -9.63
C SER A 37 -0.54 0.46 -8.13
N ALA A 38 -1.67 0.65 -7.46
CA ALA A 38 -1.78 0.43 -6.03
C ALA A 38 -1.46 -1.03 -5.68
N GLU A 39 -1.93 -1.99 -6.47
CA GLU A 39 -1.72 -3.42 -6.20
C GLU A 39 -0.24 -3.81 -6.28
N ARG A 40 0.52 -3.29 -7.27
CA ARG A 40 1.96 -3.58 -7.37
C ARG A 40 2.75 -2.84 -6.32
N PHE A 41 2.44 -1.57 -6.10
CA PHE A 41 3.07 -0.78 -5.04
C PHE A 41 2.90 -1.45 -3.67
N CYS A 42 1.67 -1.81 -3.30
CA CYS A 42 1.40 -2.55 -2.06
C CYS A 42 2.17 -3.87 -1.99
N GLY A 43 2.22 -4.63 -3.11
CA GLY A 43 2.95 -5.89 -3.18
C GLY A 43 4.46 -5.72 -2.95
N GLU A 44 5.08 -4.72 -3.56
CA GLU A 44 6.52 -4.45 -3.38
C GLU A 44 6.84 -3.89 -1.98
N VAL A 45 5.99 -3.04 -1.42
CA VAL A 45 6.18 -2.54 -0.04
C VAL A 45 6.08 -3.70 0.96
N ASP A 46 5.11 -4.60 0.82
CA ASP A 46 4.98 -5.76 1.71
C ASP A 46 6.18 -6.71 1.57
N ALA A 47 6.58 -7.02 0.33
CA ALA A 47 7.70 -7.92 0.05
C ALA A 47 9.04 -7.39 0.60
N ASN A 48 9.22 -6.07 0.62
CA ASN A 48 10.47 -5.42 1.04
C ASN A 48 10.38 -4.74 2.41
N LYS A 49 9.30 -4.97 3.18
CA LYS A 49 9.03 -4.30 4.45
C LYS A 49 10.22 -4.28 5.42
N GLU A 50 10.90 -5.41 5.57
CA GLU A 50 12.06 -5.51 6.48
C GLU A 50 13.22 -4.63 6.00
N ALA A 51 13.51 -4.61 4.69
CA ALA A 51 14.55 -3.77 4.12
C ALA A 51 14.20 -2.27 4.22
N LEU A 52 12.93 -1.91 4.08
CA LEU A 52 12.46 -0.53 4.19
C LEU A 52 12.55 0.02 5.63
N THR A 53 12.28 -0.83 6.63
CA THR A 53 12.10 -0.39 8.03
C THR A 53 13.26 -0.72 8.95
N ASN A 54 14.10 -1.68 8.57
CA ASN A 54 15.28 -2.10 9.33
C ASN A 54 16.44 -2.47 8.39
N PRO A 55 16.91 -1.52 7.56
CA PRO A 55 18.01 -1.78 6.64
C PRO A 55 19.32 -2.06 7.39
N GLN A 56 20.09 -3.02 6.90
CA GLN A 56 21.43 -3.31 7.43
C GLN A 56 22.46 -2.41 6.75
N LEU A 57 22.73 -1.24 7.34
CA LEU A 57 23.72 -0.27 6.85
C LEU A 57 25.02 -0.39 7.64
N ASN A 58 25.96 -1.19 7.16
CA ASN A 58 27.27 -1.38 7.80
C ASN A 58 28.35 -0.48 7.19
N TYR A 59 28.20 -0.16 5.90
CA TYR A 59 29.14 0.58 5.09
C TYR A 59 28.41 1.62 4.24
N SER A 60 29.15 2.58 3.68
CA SER A 60 28.58 3.65 2.86
C SER A 60 27.96 3.14 1.56
N ASP A 61 28.50 2.06 0.99
CA ASP A 61 27.99 1.43 -0.23
C ASP A 61 26.71 0.62 0.01
N ASP A 62 26.29 0.43 1.27
CA ASP A 62 24.96 -0.13 1.58
C ASP A 62 23.82 0.89 1.39
N ILE A 63 24.15 2.19 1.25
CA ILE A 63 23.17 3.27 1.14
C ILE A 63 22.53 3.32 -0.25
N ASP A 64 23.33 3.28 -1.32
CA ASP A 64 22.81 3.39 -2.69
C ASP A 64 21.77 2.31 -3.01
N PRO A 65 21.96 1.01 -2.66
CA PRO A 65 20.93 -0.01 -2.84
C PRO A 65 19.63 0.27 -2.08
N LEU A 66 19.69 0.93 -0.92
CA LEU A 66 18.49 1.31 -0.17
C LEU A 66 17.74 2.44 -0.88
N LEU A 67 18.46 3.45 -1.40
CA LEU A 67 17.86 4.54 -2.15
C LEU A 67 17.24 4.04 -3.46
N ASP A 68 17.93 3.13 -4.16
CA ASP A 68 17.41 2.46 -5.36
C ASP A 68 16.11 1.71 -5.04
N LEU A 69 16.06 0.97 -3.92
CA LEU A 69 14.86 0.28 -3.49
C LEU A 69 13.68 1.25 -3.25
N TYR A 70 13.91 2.35 -2.54
CA TYR A 70 12.87 3.37 -2.33
C TYR A 70 12.41 4.01 -3.64
N SER A 71 13.33 4.27 -4.57
CA SER A 71 13.03 4.82 -5.89
C SER A 71 12.22 3.84 -6.76
N ASP A 72 12.64 2.57 -6.82
CA ASP A 72 11.98 1.52 -7.61
C ASP A 72 10.55 1.27 -7.13
N ILE A 73 10.34 1.23 -5.81
CA ILE A 73 9.00 1.14 -5.22
C ILE A 73 8.21 2.42 -5.52
N GLY A 74 8.83 3.59 -5.41
CA GLY A 74 8.20 4.89 -5.70
C GLY A 74 7.70 5.02 -7.13
N ASN A 75 8.39 4.43 -8.10
CA ASN A 75 7.95 4.38 -9.50
C ASN A 75 6.63 3.61 -9.71
N LEU A 76 6.20 2.81 -8.73
CA LEU A 76 4.93 2.11 -8.73
C LEU A 76 3.83 2.85 -7.98
N ALA A 77 4.18 3.87 -7.18
CA ALA A 77 3.27 4.55 -6.27
C ALA A 77 2.09 5.18 -7.03
N PRO A 78 0.84 4.93 -6.62
CA PRO A 78 -0.31 5.60 -7.23
C PRO A 78 -0.25 7.11 -6.95
N LEU A 79 -0.81 7.93 -7.87
CA LEU A 79 -0.84 9.40 -7.77
C LEU A 79 -1.34 9.94 -6.42
N ALA A 80 -2.14 9.16 -5.70
CA ALA A 80 -2.70 9.54 -4.40
C ALA A 80 -1.67 9.55 -3.26
N ILE A 81 -0.51 8.91 -3.42
CA ILE A 81 0.55 8.84 -2.39
C ILE A 81 1.97 9.06 -2.93
N GLU A 82 2.09 9.24 -4.26
CA GLU A 82 3.36 9.42 -4.96
C GLU A 82 4.15 10.62 -4.42
N GLN A 83 3.47 11.74 -4.16
CA GLN A 83 4.16 12.95 -3.68
C GLN A 83 4.79 12.73 -2.30
N GLU A 84 4.04 12.12 -1.39
CA GLU A 84 4.48 11.85 -0.04
C GLU A 84 5.62 10.82 -0.02
N TRP A 85 5.52 9.77 -0.84
CA TRP A 85 6.62 8.81 -1.01
C TRP A 85 7.90 9.49 -1.54
N ASN A 86 7.76 10.37 -2.55
CA ASN A 86 8.89 11.11 -3.10
C ASN A 86 9.54 12.06 -2.08
N GLN A 87 8.78 12.62 -1.13
CA GLN A 87 9.35 13.41 -0.04
C GLN A 87 10.17 12.55 0.93
N LEU A 88 9.79 11.29 1.16
CA LEU A 88 10.61 10.36 1.95
C LEU A 88 11.93 10.06 1.25
N LEU A 89 11.87 9.72 -0.05
CA LEU A 89 13.07 9.45 -0.83
C LEU A 89 14.00 10.67 -0.85
N LEU A 90 13.48 11.87 -1.10
CA LEU A 90 14.27 13.10 -1.09
C LEU A 90 14.96 13.34 0.27
N ALA A 91 14.29 13.04 1.38
CA ALA A 91 14.89 13.18 2.71
C ALA A 91 16.03 12.17 2.92
N TYR A 92 15.88 10.93 2.44
CA TYR A 92 16.94 9.92 2.51
C TYR A 92 18.11 10.23 1.57
N GLU A 93 17.85 10.69 0.35
CA GLU A 93 18.87 11.18 -0.58
C GLU A 93 19.62 12.39 -0.01
N THR A 94 18.92 13.28 0.70
CA THR A 94 19.58 14.41 1.37
C THR A 94 20.47 13.90 2.51
N ALA A 95 19.95 12.99 3.34
CA ALA A 95 20.69 12.41 4.46
C ALA A 95 21.93 11.61 4.00
N SER A 96 21.89 10.98 2.83
CA SER A 96 23.05 10.23 2.30
C SER A 96 24.23 11.13 1.90
N THR A 97 23.98 12.44 1.72
CA THR A 97 25.01 13.43 1.36
C THR A 97 25.71 14.07 2.57
N VAL A 98 25.36 13.67 3.80
CA VAL A 98 25.90 14.26 5.02
C VAL A 98 27.42 14.09 5.10
N LEU A 99 28.11 15.19 5.40
CA LEU A 99 29.53 15.22 5.72
C LEU A 99 29.70 15.31 7.25
N PRO A 100 30.20 14.26 7.92
CA PRO A 100 30.35 14.27 9.37
C PRO A 100 31.27 15.40 9.86
N GLY A 101 30.79 16.17 10.84
CA GLY A 101 31.51 17.32 11.40
C GLY A 101 31.35 18.62 10.60
N ASP A 102 30.50 18.64 9.58
CA ASP A 102 30.04 19.86 8.91
C ASP A 102 28.63 20.21 9.38
N ASP A 103 28.55 21.22 10.27
CA ASP A 103 27.30 21.67 10.88
C ASP A 103 26.24 22.05 9.83
N GLU A 104 26.61 22.63 8.68
CA GLU A 104 25.65 23.02 7.66
C GLU A 104 25.06 21.80 6.94
N SER A 105 25.92 20.82 6.65
CA SER A 105 25.54 19.55 6.05
C SER A 105 24.59 18.76 6.97
N GLU A 106 24.96 18.64 8.25
CA GLU A 106 24.15 17.94 9.26
C GLU A 106 22.79 18.63 9.48
N GLN A 107 22.75 19.96 9.55
CA GLN A 107 21.50 20.71 9.70
C GLN A 107 20.60 20.61 8.47
N THR A 108 21.16 20.51 7.27
CA THR A 108 20.39 20.32 6.03
C THR A 108 19.66 18.97 6.04
N ALA A 109 20.34 17.90 6.45
CA ALA A 109 19.71 16.59 6.56
C ALA A 109 18.61 16.57 7.62
N LEU A 110 18.83 17.18 8.79
CA LEU A 110 17.80 17.31 9.82
C LEU A 110 16.58 18.09 9.31
N ALA A 111 16.79 19.20 8.60
CA ALA A 111 15.70 19.97 8.02
C ALA A 111 14.87 19.16 7.00
N ALA A 112 15.53 18.35 6.17
CA ALA A 112 14.85 17.47 5.22
C ALA A 112 14.00 16.39 5.92
N ILE A 113 14.54 15.76 6.97
CA ILE A 113 13.80 14.77 7.77
C ILE A 113 12.60 15.41 8.48
N TYR A 114 12.75 16.61 9.05
CA TYR A 114 11.62 17.32 9.66
C TYR A 114 10.55 17.72 8.65
N ALA A 115 10.96 18.12 7.44
CA ALA A 115 10.02 18.48 6.38
C ALA A 115 9.24 17.26 5.86
N SER A 116 9.79 16.05 5.96
CA SER A 116 9.14 14.82 5.47
C SER A 116 8.20 14.16 6.47
N GLU A 117 8.14 14.60 7.73
CA GLU A 117 7.33 13.97 8.78
C GLU A 117 5.84 13.81 8.41
N ALA A 118 5.22 14.85 7.84
CA ALA A 118 3.82 14.78 7.40
C ALA A 118 3.64 13.74 6.28
N SER A 119 4.61 13.65 5.38
CA SER A 119 4.60 12.66 4.30
C SER A 119 4.76 11.25 4.84
N ALA A 120 5.63 11.05 5.85
CA ALA A 120 5.79 9.75 6.51
C ALA A 120 4.49 9.29 7.17
N ALA A 121 3.80 10.20 7.87
CA ALA A 121 2.52 9.91 8.51
C ALA A 121 1.45 9.52 7.47
N ALA A 122 1.36 10.30 6.38
CA ALA A 122 0.43 10.04 5.29
C ALA A 122 0.72 8.70 4.59
N VAL A 123 1.99 8.39 4.30
CA VAL A 123 2.40 7.09 3.72
C VAL A 123 2.01 5.94 4.63
N ASN A 124 2.33 6.02 5.92
CA ASN A 124 2.00 4.95 6.86
C ASN A 124 0.47 4.73 6.99
N GLN A 125 -0.31 5.81 7.07
CA GLN A 125 -1.77 5.72 7.08
C GLN A 125 -2.29 5.08 5.78
N TRP A 126 -1.84 5.58 4.63
CA TRP A 126 -2.30 5.10 3.33
C TRP A 126 -1.98 3.63 3.12
N LEU A 127 -0.78 3.18 3.49
CA LEU A 127 -0.38 1.77 3.45
C LEU A 127 -1.23 0.91 4.38
N GLY A 128 -1.57 1.41 5.57
CA GLY A 128 -2.48 0.72 6.48
C GLY A 128 -3.90 0.55 5.90
N GLU A 129 -4.45 1.60 5.30
CA GLU A 129 -5.80 1.62 4.73
C GLU A 129 -5.94 0.83 3.42
N ASN A 130 -4.91 0.86 2.57
CA ASN A 130 -4.99 0.35 1.20
C ASN A 130 -4.20 -0.94 0.97
N CYS A 131 -3.12 -1.16 1.73
CA CYS A 131 -2.23 -2.32 1.58
C CYS A 131 -2.31 -3.30 2.75
N ALA A 132 -2.91 -2.91 3.89
CA ALA A 132 -2.79 -3.63 5.16
C ALA A 132 -1.33 -3.84 5.62
N VAL A 133 -0.44 -2.92 5.22
CA VAL A 133 0.97 -2.91 5.60
C VAL A 133 1.23 -1.80 6.61
N ASP A 134 1.89 -2.12 7.70
CA ASP A 134 2.39 -1.18 8.71
C ASP A 134 3.91 -1.10 8.59
N ILE A 135 4.46 0.03 8.17
CA ILE A 135 5.92 0.23 8.05
C ILE A 135 6.54 0.88 9.29
N GLY A 136 5.85 0.78 10.43
CA GLY A 136 6.36 1.11 11.75
C GLY A 136 5.78 2.39 12.32
N PRO A 137 6.10 2.69 13.59
CA PRO A 137 5.65 3.91 14.22
C PRO A 137 6.31 5.11 13.55
N VAL A 138 5.51 5.97 12.93
CA VAL A 138 5.97 7.30 12.51
C VAL A 138 6.00 8.19 13.74
N PHE A 139 7.19 8.51 14.22
CA PHE A 139 7.38 9.50 15.28
C PHE A 139 7.48 10.88 14.64
N THR A 140 6.46 11.70 14.84
CA THR A 140 6.49 13.10 14.43
C THR A 140 6.91 13.96 15.61
N ILE A 141 7.89 14.83 15.40
CA ILE A 141 8.32 15.81 16.40
C ILE A 141 7.53 17.10 16.21
N VAL A 142 7.12 17.39 14.97
CA VAL A 142 6.27 18.52 14.61
C VAL A 142 4.79 18.10 14.72
N PRO A 143 3.93 18.94 15.31
CA PRO A 143 2.48 18.70 15.26
C PRO A 143 1.98 18.81 13.83
N HIS A 144 1.30 17.77 13.35
CA HIS A 144 0.59 17.76 12.08
C HIS A 144 -0.90 17.71 12.40
N ASN A 145 -1.69 18.62 11.82
CA ASN A 145 -3.14 18.64 12.06
C ASN A 145 -3.79 17.58 11.16
N ASP A 146 -4.46 16.60 11.77
CA ASP A 146 -5.38 15.67 11.10
C ASP A 146 -6.61 16.40 10.53
#